data_AF-A0A6V7IDI8-F1
#
_entry.id   AF-A0A6V7IDI8-F1
#
_cell.length_a   1.000
_cell.length_b   1.000
_cell.length_c   1.000
_cell.angle_alpha   90.00
_cell.angle_beta   90.00
_cell.angle_gamma   90.00
#
_symmetry.space_group_name_H-M   'P 1'
#
loop_
_entity.id
_entity.type
_entity.pdbx_description
1 polymer ?
#
loop_
_entity_poly.entity_id
_entity_poly.type
_entity_poly.pdbx_seq_one_letter_code
_entity_poly.pdbx_strand_id
1 'polypeptide(L)'
;MNHNMTLEEFKRIWWMEYVHRMWGRLIGVSFALPAAYFWYKGYLKPGMKSRVLLLGSLIGAQGLMGWYMVKSGLEDRFQGPSDVPRVSQYRLATHLSLAFLLYTGFLYSALDHLMPAKPMPIDWFGTKNVGSAINKNLLKFKRLANGTKGLMFLTAISGAFVAGLDAGLVYNQFPRMGYGLIPKEILEMEPPLINFTENPVTVQFDHRVL
;
A
#
# COMPACT_ATOMS: atom_id res chain seq x y z
N MET A 1 -21.57 -15.37 12.75
CA MET A 1 -20.31 -15.84 13.39
C MET A 1 -19.98 -17.21 12.82
N ASN A 2 -18.69 -17.58 12.72
CA ASN A 2 -18.32 -18.89 12.17
C ASN A 2 -18.51 -19.95 13.28
N HIS A 3 -19.70 -20.53 13.38
CA HIS A 3 -20.12 -21.38 14.51
C HIS A 3 -19.36 -22.72 14.62
N ASN A 4 -18.56 -23.08 13.60
CA ASN A 4 -17.80 -24.33 13.53
C ASN A 4 -16.28 -24.18 13.75
N MET A 5 -15.78 -23.01 14.18
CA MET A 5 -14.33 -22.83 14.36
C MET A 5 -13.82 -23.51 15.64
N THR A 6 -12.76 -24.32 15.52
CA THR A 6 -12.09 -24.94 16.65
C THR A 6 -11.28 -23.92 17.47
N LEU A 7 -10.99 -24.24 18.73
CA LEU A 7 -10.14 -23.39 19.59
C LEU A 7 -8.74 -23.18 19.00
N GLU A 8 -8.21 -24.18 18.30
CA GLU A 8 -6.89 -24.12 17.69
C GLU A 8 -6.87 -23.14 16.50
N GLU A 9 -7.87 -23.22 15.62
CA GLU A 9 -8.05 -22.28 14.50
C GLU A 9 -8.22 -20.84 15.01
N PHE A 10 -9.00 -20.66 16.08
CA PHE A 10 -9.14 -19.36 16.75
C PHE A 10 -7.79 -18.83 17.21
N LYS A 11 -7.02 -19.64 17.96
CA LYS A 11 -5.71 -19.24 18.50
C LYS A 11 -4.74 -18.83 17.39
N ARG A 12 -4.74 -19.53 16.25
CA ARG A 12 -3.89 -19.19 15.10
C ARG A 12 -4.20 -17.79 14.56
N ILE A 13 -5.48 -17.49 14.33
CA ILE A 13 -5.90 -16.17 13.84
C ILE A 13 -5.60 -15.09 14.89
N TRP A 14 -5.95 -15.36 16.15
CA TRP A 14 -5.74 -14.43 17.25
C TRP A 14 -4.27 -14.07 17.46
N TRP A 15 -3.36 -15.05 17.42
CA TRP A 15 -1.93 -14.79 17.58
C TRP A 15 -1.37 -13.95 16.44
N MET A 16 -1.75 -14.22 15.19
CA MET A 16 -1.33 -13.40 14.06
C MET A 16 -1.77 -11.94 14.22
N GLU A 17 -3.02 -11.71 14.61
CA GLU A 17 -3.50 -10.34 14.85
C GLU A 17 -2.83 -9.68 16.07
N TYR A 18 -2.65 -10.43 17.16
CA TYR A 18 -2.02 -9.92 18.38
C TYR A 18 -0.58 -9.48 18.10
N VAL A 19 0.21 -10.36 17.47
CA VAL A 19 1.60 -10.07 17.11
C VAL A 19 1.66 -8.88 16.15
N HIS A 20 0.80 -8.84 15.13
CA HIS A 20 0.75 -7.71 14.20
C HIS A 20 0.46 -6.38 14.92
N ARG A 21 -0.50 -6.36 15.87
CA ARG A 21 -0.81 -5.19 16.70
C ARG A 21 0.36 -4.79 17.61
N MET A 22 1.03 -5.74 18.23
CA MET A 22 2.21 -5.46 19.07
C MET A 22 3.36 -4.90 18.23
N TRP A 23 3.56 -5.44 17.02
CA TRP A 23 4.59 -4.98 16.09
C TRP A 23 4.36 -3.54 15.65
N GLY A 24 3.11 -3.17 15.33
CA GLY A 24 2.75 -1.79 15.01
C GLY A 24 3.06 -0.82 16.15
N ARG A 25 2.77 -1.20 17.41
CA ARG A 25 3.10 -0.39 18.59
C ARG A 25 4.60 -0.25 18.79
N LEU A 26 5.34 -1.35 18.64
CA LEU A 26 6.79 -1.35 18.73
C LEU A 26 7.41 -0.41 17.71
N ILE A 27 6.96 -0.45 16.45
CA ILE A 27 7.39 0.49 15.40
C ILE A 27 7.12 1.93 15.85
N GLY A 28 5.89 2.23 16.31
CA GLY A 28 5.52 3.56 16.80
C GLY A 28 6.43 4.06 17.91
N VAL A 29 6.72 3.23 18.92
CA VAL A 29 7.61 3.57 20.05
C VAL A 29 9.06 3.75 19.57
N SER A 30 9.55 2.83 18.74
CA SER A 30 10.91 2.84 18.19
C SER A 30 11.20 4.07 17.32
N PHE A 31 10.15 4.66 16.73
CA PHE A 31 10.25 5.93 16.02
C PHE A 31 10.09 7.13 16.96
N ALA A 32 9.03 7.14 17.79
CA ALA A 32 8.65 8.29 18.59
C ALA A 32 9.68 8.64 19.67
N LEU A 33 10.26 7.65 20.36
CA LEU A 33 11.23 7.90 21.44
C LEU A 33 12.51 8.55 20.93
N PRO A 34 13.23 8.01 19.91
CA PRO A 34 14.40 8.68 19.36
C PRO A 34 14.06 10.00 18.69
N ALA A 35 12.93 10.10 17.99
CA ALA A 35 12.49 11.35 17.36
C ALA A 35 12.30 12.46 18.39
N ALA A 36 11.60 12.19 19.49
CA ALA A 36 11.38 13.15 20.57
C ALA A 36 12.70 13.54 21.25
N TYR A 37 13.56 12.56 21.54
CA TYR A 37 14.87 12.81 22.14
C TYR A 37 15.76 13.70 21.26
N PHE A 38 15.93 13.37 19.98
CA PHE A 38 16.74 14.16 19.05
C PHE A 38 16.15 15.53 18.75
N TRP A 39 14.82 15.66 18.78
CA TRP A 39 14.15 16.94 18.63
C TRP A 39 14.43 17.85 19.83
N TYR A 40 14.23 17.32 21.05
CA TYR A 40 14.48 18.06 22.29
C TYR A 40 15.95 18.49 22.43
N LYS A 41 16.89 17.61 22.05
CA LYS A 41 18.33 17.92 22.03
C LYS A 41 18.76 18.85 20.89
N GLY A 42 17.87 19.19 19.96
CA GLY A 42 18.19 20.05 18.82
C GLY A 42 19.10 19.41 17.76
N TYR A 43 19.23 18.08 17.73
CA TYR A 43 20.13 17.37 16.81
C TYR A 43 19.57 17.28 15.37
N LEU A 44 18.30 17.60 15.17
CA LEU A 44 17.65 17.50 13.87
C LEU A 44 17.90 18.75 13.00
N LYS A 45 18.53 18.56 11.84
CA LYS A 45 18.62 19.59 10.78
C LYS A 45 17.22 19.98 10.28
N PRO A 46 17.01 21.19 9.74
CA PRO A 46 15.69 21.65 9.28
C PRO A 46 14.97 20.69 8.31
N GLY A 47 15.69 20.13 7.33
CA GLY A 47 15.11 19.14 6.40
C GLY A 47 14.79 17.78 7.04
N MET A 48 15.48 17.42 8.13
CA MET A 48 15.17 16.18 8.86
C MET A 48 13.93 16.38 9.76
N LYS A 49 13.73 17.58 10.32
CA LYS A 49 12.55 17.91 11.11
C LYS A 49 11.26 17.69 10.31
N SER A 50 11.20 18.19 9.07
CA SER A 50 10.03 17.98 8.21
C SER A 50 9.81 16.51 7.86
N ARG A 51 10.88 15.75 7.57
CA ARG A 51 10.80 14.29 7.32
C ARG A 51 10.29 13.52 8.54
N VAL A 52 10.80 13.83 9.73
CA VAL A 52 10.35 13.20 10.99
C VAL A 52 8.86 13.50 11.23
N LEU A 53 8.41 14.73 11.02
CA LEU A 53 6.99 15.07 11.15
C LEU A 53 6.11 14.36 10.12
N LEU A 54 6.56 14.27 8.86
CA LEU A 54 5.83 13.59 7.79
C LEU A 54 5.70 12.08 8.09
N LEU A 55 6.82 11.41 8.38
CA LEU A 55 6.84 9.97 8.67
C LEU A 55 6.11 9.65 9.97
N GLY A 56 6.23 10.51 11.00
CA GLY A 56 5.48 10.38 12.24
C GLY A 56 3.97 10.50 12.04
N SER A 57 3.54 11.50 11.25
CA SER A 57 2.14 11.65 10.86
C SER A 57 1.63 10.44 10.09
N LEU A 58 2.44 9.89 9.16
CA LEU A 58 2.10 8.69 8.41
C LEU A 58 2.00 7.45 9.32
N ILE A 59 2.87 7.29 10.34
CA ILE A 59 2.75 6.21 11.35
C ILE A 59 1.41 6.34 12.10
N GLY A 60 1.07 7.56 12.52
CA GLY A 60 -0.21 7.84 13.16
C GLY A 60 -1.39 7.47 12.25
N ALA A 61 -1.36 7.93 11.00
CA ALA A 61 -2.38 7.60 9.99
C ALA A 61 -2.48 6.08 9.75
N GLN A 62 -1.36 5.36 9.71
CA GLN A 62 -1.32 3.91 9.55
C GLN A 62 -1.99 3.19 10.73
N GLY A 63 -1.67 3.61 11.97
CA GLY A 63 -2.30 3.08 13.18
C GLY A 63 -3.80 3.37 13.24
N LEU A 64 -4.20 4.60 12.91
CA LEU A 64 -5.60 5.02 12.83
C LEU A 64 -6.38 4.22 11.78
N MET A 65 -5.80 4.03 10.59
CA MET A 65 -6.41 3.25 9.51
C MET A 65 -6.55 1.78 9.92
N GLY A 66 -5.55 1.19 10.58
CA GLY A 66 -5.62 -0.17 11.11
C GLY A 66 -6.69 -0.33 12.19
N TRP A 67 -6.82 0.64 13.10
CA TRP A 67 -7.92 0.68 14.06
C TRP A 67 -9.28 0.80 13.37
N TYR A 68 -9.40 1.68 12.36
CA TYR A 68 -10.62 1.87 11.59
C TYR A 68 -11.03 0.58 10.86
N MET A 69 -10.10 -0.14 10.23
CA MET A 69 -10.37 -1.45 9.60
C MET A 69 -10.99 -2.44 10.58
N VAL A 70 -10.45 -2.55 11.80
CA VAL A 70 -10.96 -3.48 12.82
C VAL A 70 -12.34 -3.02 13.30
N LYS A 71 -12.47 -1.76 13.74
CA LYS A 71 -13.74 -1.24 14.26
C LYS A 71 -14.88 -1.41 13.26
N SER A 72 -14.63 -1.03 12.02
CA SER A 72 -15.66 -1.02 10.98
C SER A 72 -15.94 -2.40 10.36
N GLY A 73 -15.14 -3.41 10.70
CA GLY A 73 -15.47 -4.82 10.45
C GLY A 73 -16.36 -5.43 11.54
N LEU A 74 -16.47 -4.79 12.70
CA LEU A 74 -17.27 -5.26 13.85
C LEU A 74 -18.64 -4.58 13.96
N GLU A 75 -18.94 -3.61 13.09
CA GLU A 75 -20.25 -2.95 13.05
C GLU A 75 -21.29 -3.83 12.33
N ASP A 76 -22.47 -3.99 12.92
CA ASP A 76 -23.61 -4.79 12.41
C ASP A 76 -24.30 -4.13 11.21
N ARG A 77 -23.56 -3.99 10.09
CA ARG A 77 -24.13 -3.58 8.80
C ARG A 77 -24.52 -4.76 7.91
N PHE A 78 -24.35 -5.96 8.43
CA PHE A 78 -24.42 -7.21 7.70
C PHE A 78 -25.82 -7.83 7.89
N GLN A 79 -26.83 -7.31 7.18
CA GLN A 79 -28.25 -7.70 7.33
C GLN A 79 -28.68 -8.86 6.41
N GLY A 80 -27.77 -9.40 5.59
CA GLY A 80 -28.02 -10.59 4.77
C GLY A 80 -27.68 -11.93 5.45
N PRO A 81 -28.30 -13.07 5.04
CA PRO A 81 -27.98 -14.40 5.56
C PRO A 81 -26.54 -14.89 5.29
N SER A 82 -25.80 -14.20 4.41
CA SER A 82 -24.42 -14.53 4.01
C SER A 82 -23.43 -13.39 4.30
N ASP A 83 -23.82 -12.46 5.16
CA ASP A 83 -23.20 -11.17 5.26
C ASP A 83 -22.03 -11.27 6.27
N VAL A 84 -20.84 -11.50 5.71
CA VAL A 84 -19.63 -11.79 6.48
C VAL A 84 -19.02 -10.47 6.95
N PRO A 85 -18.69 -10.30 8.24
CA PRO A 85 -18.00 -9.13 8.72
C PRO A 85 -16.61 -9.01 8.09
N ARG A 86 -16.54 -8.28 6.96
CA ARG A 86 -15.33 -8.13 6.16
C ARG A 86 -14.86 -6.68 6.10
N VAL A 87 -13.54 -6.52 6.06
CA VAL A 87 -12.93 -5.23 5.83
C VAL A 87 -13.10 -4.88 4.36
N SER A 88 -13.78 -3.78 4.04
CA SER A 88 -13.90 -3.29 2.66
C SER A 88 -12.52 -3.19 1.99
N GLN A 89 -12.48 -3.60 0.72
CA GLN A 89 -11.31 -3.54 -0.15
C GLN A 89 -10.66 -2.16 -0.21
N TYR A 90 -11.45 -1.07 -0.11
CA TYR A 90 -10.92 0.29 -0.04
C TYR A 90 -10.11 0.54 1.23
N ARG A 91 -10.57 0.02 2.36
CA ARG A 91 -9.87 0.15 3.65
C ARG A 91 -8.57 -0.64 3.62
N LEU A 92 -8.62 -1.86 3.09
CA LEU A 92 -7.44 -2.71 2.91
C LEU A 92 -6.41 -2.05 1.98
N ALA A 93 -6.84 -1.55 0.82
CA ALA A 93 -5.99 -0.85 -0.14
C ALA A 93 -5.38 0.42 0.46
N THR A 94 -6.15 1.20 1.22
CA THR A 94 -5.66 2.42 1.88
C THR A 94 -4.59 2.09 2.92
N HIS A 95 -4.84 1.08 3.75
CA HIS A 95 -3.88 0.67 4.78
C HIS A 95 -2.58 0.10 4.18
N LEU A 96 -2.67 -0.67 3.09
CA LEU A 96 -1.50 -1.16 2.38
C LEU A 96 -0.73 0.00 1.72
N SER A 97 -1.44 0.95 1.11
CA SER A 97 -0.84 2.14 0.48
C SER A 97 -0.03 2.95 1.48
N LEU A 98 -0.63 3.25 2.64
CA LEU A 98 0.03 3.95 3.73
C LEU A 98 1.26 3.17 4.25
N ALA A 99 1.17 1.84 4.39
CA ALA A 99 2.30 0.99 4.76
C ALA A 99 3.45 1.09 3.75
N PHE A 100 3.16 1.02 2.45
CA PHE A 100 4.17 1.11 1.38
C PHE A 100 4.82 2.49 1.33
N LEU A 101 4.04 3.56 1.50
CA LEU A 101 4.56 4.93 1.56
C LEU A 101 5.48 5.10 2.77
N LEU A 102 5.08 4.57 3.93
CA LEU A 102 5.91 4.56 5.14
C LEU A 102 7.22 3.80 4.94
N TYR A 103 7.14 2.55 4.49
CA TYR A 103 8.30 1.70 4.26
C TYR A 103 9.27 2.36 3.27
N THR A 104 8.76 2.84 2.14
CA THR A 104 9.57 3.51 1.12
C THR A 104 10.16 4.82 1.66
N GLY A 105 9.41 5.57 2.46
CA GLY A 105 9.88 6.80 3.10
C GLY A 105 11.02 6.57 4.10
N PHE A 106 10.93 5.51 4.91
CA PHE A 106 12.01 5.09 5.81
C PHE A 106 13.22 4.59 5.05
N LEU A 107 13.02 3.70 4.07
CA LEU A 107 14.10 3.18 3.25
C LEU A 107 14.84 4.31 2.51
N TYR A 108 14.09 5.23 1.90
CA TYR A 108 14.66 6.41 1.26
C TYR A 108 15.43 7.28 2.25
N SER A 109 14.87 7.53 3.45
CA SER A 109 15.54 8.35 4.47
C SER A 109 16.83 7.70 4.98
N ALA A 110 16.84 6.37 5.13
CA ALA A 110 18.02 5.61 5.51
C ALA A 110 19.09 5.67 4.42
N LEU A 111 18.72 5.43 3.15
CA LEU A 111 19.64 5.50 2.02
C LEU A 111 20.20 6.90 1.82
N ASP A 112 19.38 7.94 1.91
CA ASP A 112 19.83 9.33 1.78
C ASP A 112 20.82 9.72 2.89
N HIS A 113 20.69 9.14 4.08
CA HIS A 113 21.60 9.41 5.20
C HIS A 113 22.88 8.57 5.16
N LEU A 114 22.77 7.27 4.89
CA LEU A 114 23.88 6.31 4.93
C LEU A 114 24.67 6.27 3.62
N MET A 115 24.02 6.58 2.50
CA MET A 115 24.57 6.49 1.15
C MET A 115 24.14 7.72 0.31
N PRO A 116 24.55 8.93 0.70
CA PRO A 116 24.10 10.16 0.04
C PRO A 116 24.48 10.14 -1.44
N ALA A 117 23.48 10.22 -2.31
CA ALA A 117 23.69 10.24 -3.75
C ALA A 117 24.26 11.60 -4.19
N LYS A 118 25.17 11.58 -5.17
CA LYS A 118 25.64 12.82 -5.81
C LYS A 118 24.45 13.50 -6.52
N PRO A 119 24.21 14.81 -6.30
CA PRO A 119 23.10 15.50 -6.93
C PRO A 119 23.24 15.46 -8.46
N MET A 120 22.20 14.97 -9.14
CA MET A 120 22.18 15.03 -10.59
C MET A 120 22.12 16.48 -11.06
N PRO A 121 22.89 16.87 -12.08
CA PRO A 121 22.90 18.23 -12.60
C PRO A 121 21.69 18.54 -13.49
N ILE A 122 20.62 17.74 -13.42
CA ILE A 122 19.41 17.86 -14.23
C ILE A 122 18.20 17.81 -13.30
N ASP A 123 17.35 18.84 -13.38
CA ASP A 123 16.08 18.85 -12.67
C ASP A 123 15.04 17.94 -13.36
N TRP A 124 13.78 17.98 -12.92
CA TRP A 124 12.72 17.16 -13.53
C TRP A 124 12.36 17.62 -14.96
N PHE A 125 12.50 18.92 -15.23
CA PHE A 125 12.10 19.57 -16.47
C PHE A 125 13.23 19.61 -17.51
N GLY A 126 14.44 19.17 -17.15
CA GLY A 126 15.60 19.12 -18.04
C GLY A 126 16.33 20.46 -18.14
N THR A 127 16.13 21.37 -17.20
CA THR A 127 16.48 22.79 -17.30
C THR A 127 17.91 23.14 -16.85
N LYS A 128 18.64 22.24 -16.16
CA LYS A 128 20.03 22.52 -15.74
C LYS A 128 21.08 21.99 -16.75
N ASN A 129 21.98 22.91 -17.15
CA ASN A 129 22.97 22.79 -18.23
C ASN A 129 24.20 21.96 -17.87
N VAL A 130 24.33 20.73 -18.40
CA VAL A 130 25.62 20.03 -18.60
C VAL A 130 25.53 19.11 -19.83
N GLY A 131 26.07 19.45 -21.01
CA GLY A 131 26.29 18.51 -22.15
C GLY A 131 25.08 17.78 -22.78
N SER A 132 24.71 18.14 -24.02
CA SER A 132 23.41 17.80 -24.65
C SER A 132 23.06 16.31 -24.84
N ALA A 133 24.04 15.40 -24.98
CA ALA A 133 23.78 13.99 -25.29
C ALA A 133 23.61 13.09 -24.03
N ILE A 134 24.44 13.30 -23.00
CA ILE A 134 24.36 12.56 -21.72
C ILE A 134 23.02 12.85 -21.01
N ASN A 135 22.48 14.06 -21.20
CA ASN A 135 21.25 14.50 -20.55
C ASN A 135 19.99 13.75 -20.97
N LYS A 136 19.87 13.39 -22.25
CA LYS A 136 18.65 12.74 -22.76
C LYS A 136 18.50 11.31 -22.23
N ASN A 137 19.58 10.53 -22.26
CA ASN A 137 19.57 9.16 -21.77
C ASN A 137 19.40 9.11 -20.24
N LEU A 138 20.07 10.01 -19.51
CA LEU A 138 19.94 10.10 -18.06
C LEU A 138 18.52 10.52 -17.61
N LEU A 139 17.90 11.48 -18.31
CA LEU A 139 16.52 11.89 -18.04
C LEU A 139 15.54 10.77 -18.37
N LYS A 140 15.74 10.05 -19.49
CA LYS A 140 14.94 8.86 -19.84
C LYS A 140 15.06 7.79 -18.75
N PHE A 141 16.26 7.50 -18.29
CA PHE A 141 16.50 6.56 -17.19
C PHE A 141 15.78 6.99 -15.91
N LYS A 142 15.92 8.25 -15.48
CA LYS A 142 15.23 8.79 -14.30
C LYS A 142 13.71 8.67 -14.42
N ARG A 143 13.13 8.95 -15.59
CA ARG A 143 11.69 8.81 -15.84
C ARG A 143 11.25 7.35 -15.80
N LEU A 144 12.00 6.45 -16.43
CA LEU A 144 11.73 5.01 -16.40
C LEU A 144 11.80 4.47 -14.97
N ALA A 145 12.84 4.81 -14.20
CA ALA A 145 12.98 4.37 -12.82
C ALA A 145 11.82 4.85 -11.92
N ASN A 146 11.42 6.12 -12.04
CA ASN A 146 10.26 6.64 -11.30
C ASN A 146 8.94 6.05 -11.81
N GLY A 147 8.82 5.80 -13.12
CA GLY A 147 7.67 5.15 -13.73
C GLY A 147 7.49 3.71 -13.24
N THR A 148 8.57 2.92 -13.21
CA THR A 148 8.56 1.55 -12.66
C THR A 148 8.21 1.55 -11.18
N LYS A 149 8.75 2.48 -10.39
CA LYS A 149 8.35 2.65 -8.98
C LYS A 149 6.84 2.91 -8.85
N GLY A 150 6.30 3.78 -9.70
CA GLY A 150 4.87 4.07 -9.75
C GLY A 150 4.04 2.85 -10.11
N LEU A 151 4.46 2.10 -11.15
CA LEU A 151 3.79 0.88 -11.58
C LEU A 151 3.79 -0.19 -10.48
N MET A 152 4.94 -0.44 -9.84
CA MET A 152 5.02 -1.38 -8.71
C MET A 152 4.07 -1.00 -7.57
N PHE A 153 3.96 0.30 -7.26
CA PHE A 153 3.03 0.78 -6.25
C PHE A 153 1.56 0.57 -6.67
N LEU A 154 1.22 0.85 -7.93
CA LEU A 154 -0.12 0.61 -8.47
C LEU A 154 -0.48 -0.88 -8.48
N THR A 155 0.43 -1.77 -8.91
CA THR A 155 0.22 -3.22 -8.88
C THR A 155 0.00 -3.73 -7.46
N ALA A 156 0.77 -3.23 -6.47
CA ALA A 156 0.58 -3.57 -5.06
C ALA A 156 -0.79 -3.16 -4.53
N ILE A 157 -1.27 -1.95 -4.88
CA ILE A 157 -2.60 -1.47 -4.49
C ILE A 157 -3.69 -2.30 -5.17
N SER A 158 -3.57 -2.56 -6.46
CA SER A 158 -4.50 -3.40 -7.22
C SER A 158 -4.63 -4.81 -6.58
N GLY A 159 -3.52 -5.38 -6.09
CA GLY A 159 -3.54 -6.64 -5.34
C GLY A 159 -4.32 -6.58 -4.03
N ALA A 160 -4.37 -5.42 -3.36
CA ALA A 160 -5.21 -5.23 -2.18
C ALA A 160 -6.72 -5.23 -2.52
N PHE A 161 -7.10 -4.70 -3.69
CA PHE A 161 -8.46 -4.83 -4.18
C PHE A 161 -8.81 -6.30 -4.49
N VAL A 162 -7.88 -7.03 -5.11
CA VAL A 162 -8.05 -8.47 -5.38
C VAL A 162 -8.27 -9.26 -4.08
N ALA A 163 -7.45 -8.99 -3.05
CA ALA A 163 -7.57 -9.64 -1.76
C ALA A 163 -8.86 -9.24 -1.02
N GLY A 164 -9.27 -7.97 -1.09
CA GLY A 164 -10.46 -7.49 -0.39
C GLY A 164 -11.79 -7.98 -0.99
N LEU A 165 -11.80 -8.31 -2.29
CA LEU A 165 -12.95 -8.86 -3.00
C LEU A 165 -12.93 -10.39 -3.11
N ASP A 166 -11.91 -11.07 -2.56
CA ASP A 166 -11.61 -12.48 -2.82
C ASP A 166 -11.52 -12.82 -4.33
N ALA A 167 -11.20 -11.82 -5.13
CA ALA A 167 -11.17 -11.90 -6.59
C ALA A 167 -10.11 -12.88 -7.10
N GLY A 168 -9.11 -13.20 -6.27
CA GLY A 168 -8.11 -14.22 -6.55
C GLY A 168 -8.69 -15.61 -6.81
N LEU A 169 -9.91 -15.88 -6.33
CA LEU A 169 -10.60 -17.17 -6.46
C LEU A 169 -11.48 -17.29 -7.70
N VAL A 170 -11.63 -16.22 -8.49
CA VAL A 170 -12.59 -16.18 -9.62
C VAL A 170 -12.07 -16.98 -10.81
N TYR A 171 -10.94 -16.58 -11.40
CA TYR A 171 -10.26 -17.36 -12.44
C TYR A 171 -8.92 -17.88 -11.96
N ASN A 172 -8.70 -19.19 -12.01
CA ASN A 172 -7.42 -19.82 -11.64
C ASN A 172 -6.46 -20.04 -12.83
N GLN A 173 -6.74 -19.43 -13.98
CA GLN A 173 -5.99 -19.57 -15.23
C GLN A 173 -5.51 -18.19 -15.71
N PHE A 174 -4.34 -18.12 -16.35
CA PHE A 174 -3.77 -16.93 -16.99
C PHE A 174 -2.78 -17.37 -18.09
N PRO A 175 -2.63 -16.69 -19.24
CA PRO A 175 -3.22 -15.40 -19.64
C PRO A 175 -4.69 -15.46 -20.07
N ARG A 176 -5.23 -16.66 -20.31
CA ARG A 176 -6.68 -16.82 -20.53
C ARG A 176 -7.41 -16.86 -19.20
N MET A 177 -8.54 -16.18 -19.12
CA MET A 177 -9.45 -16.19 -17.98
C MET A 177 -10.80 -16.72 -18.48
N GLY A 178 -11.04 -18.01 -18.24
CA GLY A 178 -12.18 -18.74 -18.81
C GLY A 178 -11.93 -19.12 -20.27
N TYR A 179 -12.91 -18.90 -21.14
CA TYR A 179 -12.82 -19.29 -22.55
C TYR A 179 -12.04 -18.29 -23.43
N GLY A 180 -11.64 -17.14 -22.90
CA GLY A 180 -10.97 -16.06 -23.65
C GLY A 180 -9.83 -15.40 -22.88
N LEU A 181 -9.15 -14.43 -23.51
CA LEU A 181 -8.16 -13.57 -22.83
C LEU A 181 -8.83 -12.52 -21.93
N ILE A 182 -9.99 -12.05 -22.36
CA ILE A 182 -10.79 -11.03 -21.67
C ILE A 182 -12.12 -11.69 -21.30
N PRO A 183 -12.43 -11.85 -20.01
CA PRO A 183 -13.75 -12.30 -19.56
C PRO A 183 -14.88 -11.39 -20.07
N LYS A 184 -16.08 -11.95 -20.25
CA LYS A 184 -17.24 -11.18 -20.73
C LYS A 184 -17.84 -10.29 -19.64
N GLU A 185 -17.57 -10.64 -18.40
CA GLU A 185 -18.13 -10.11 -17.18
C GLU A 185 -17.43 -8.82 -16.71
N ILE A 186 -16.38 -8.34 -17.42
CA ILE A 186 -15.55 -7.19 -16.99
C ILE A 186 -16.36 -5.88 -16.83
N LEU A 187 -17.47 -5.71 -17.55
CA LEU A 187 -18.29 -4.50 -17.49
C LEU A 187 -19.74 -4.83 -17.10
N GLU A 188 -19.96 -5.88 -16.32
CA GLU A 188 -21.29 -6.35 -15.95
C GLU A 188 -22.03 -5.41 -14.97
N MET A 189 -21.29 -4.63 -14.17
CA MET A 189 -21.87 -3.69 -13.21
C MET A 189 -22.13 -2.31 -13.83
N GLU A 190 -23.22 -1.66 -13.42
CA GLU A 190 -23.59 -0.30 -13.84
C GLU A 190 -23.51 0.68 -12.65
N PRO A 191 -22.91 1.88 -12.81
CA PRO A 191 -22.28 2.41 -14.03
C PRO A 191 -20.93 1.73 -14.36
N PRO A 192 -20.40 1.79 -15.60
CA PRO A 192 -19.25 0.97 -16.01
C PRO A 192 -17.98 1.19 -15.17
N LEU A 193 -17.82 2.39 -14.59
CA LEU A 193 -16.67 2.75 -13.77
C LEU A 193 -16.57 1.95 -12.45
N ILE A 194 -17.68 1.47 -11.88
CA ILE A 194 -17.62 0.72 -10.62
C ILE A 194 -16.98 -0.66 -10.79
N ASN A 195 -16.92 -1.19 -12.02
CA ASN A 195 -16.28 -2.48 -12.26
C ASN A 195 -14.80 -2.49 -11.88
N PHE A 196 -14.09 -1.37 -12.06
CA PHE A 196 -12.66 -1.27 -11.74
C PHE A 196 -12.35 -1.36 -10.24
N THR A 197 -13.36 -1.27 -9.37
CA THR A 197 -13.16 -1.29 -7.90
C THR A 197 -14.07 -2.28 -7.17
N GLU A 198 -15.20 -2.67 -7.76
CA GLU A 198 -16.21 -3.55 -7.14
C GLU A 198 -16.38 -4.89 -7.88
N ASN A 199 -16.07 -4.96 -9.18
CA ASN A 199 -16.24 -6.20 -9.94
C ASN A 199 -15.01 -7.11 -9.75
N PRO A 200 -15.15 -8.29 -9.11
CA PRO A 200 -14.03 -9.18 -8.85
C PRO A 200 -13.31 -9.63 -10.14
N VAL A 201 -14.05 -9.84 -11.24
CA VAL A 201 -13.47 -10.26 -12.52
C VAL A 201 -12.55 -9.19 -13.08
N THR A 202 -13.03 -7.94 -13.11
CA THR A 202 -12.30 -6.78 -13.61
C THR A 202 -11.08 -6.48 -12.77
N VAL A 203 -11.26 -6.43 -11.45
CA VAL A 203 -10.17 -6.20 -10.49
C VAL A 203 -9.09 -7.28 -10.61
N GLN A 204 -9.48 -8.55 -10.78
CA GLN A 204 -8.52 -9.64 -10.99
C GLN A 204 -7.78 -9.51 -12.33
N PHE A 205 -8.50 -9.17 -13.41
CA PHE A 205 -7.90 -8.98 -14.73
C PHE A 205 -6.90 -7.82 -14.73
N ASP A 206 -7.30 -6.65 -14.22
CA ASP A 206 -6.46 -5.46 -14.13
C ASP A 206 -5.18 -5.75 -13.36
N HIS A 207 -5.28 -6.39 -12.19
CA HIS A 207 -4.13 -6.74 -11.38
C HIS A 207 -3.13 -7.65 -12.11
N ARG A 208 -3.62 -8.60 -12.92
CA ARG A 208 -2.77 -9.55 -13.64
C ARG A 208 -2.08 -8.95 -14.86
N VAL A 209 -2.66 -7.88 -15.42
CA VAL A 209 -2.11 -7.18 -16.59
C VAL A 209 -1.09 -6.11 -16.19
N LEU A 210 -1.27 -5.48 -15.02
CA LEU A 210 -0.39 -4.44 -14.46
C LEU A 210 0.99 -4.95 -14.03
#